data_AF-A0A5C8ZJH9-F1
#
_entry.id   AF-A0A5C8ZJH9-F1
#
_cell.length_a   1.000
_cell.length_b   1.000
_cell.length_c   1.000
_cell.angle_alpha   90.00
_cell.angle_beta   90.00
_cell.angle_gamma   90.00
#
_symmetry.space_group_name_H-M   'P 1'
#
loop_
_entity.id
_entity.type
_entity.pdbx_description
1 polymer ?
#
loop_
_entity_poly.entity_id
_entity_poly.type
_entity_poly.pdbx_seq_one_letter_code
_entity_poly.pdbx_strand_id
1 'polypeptide(L)'
;MERLPLRPDAHDGSAGRAHHPEHVHLHRRPHAELGGPHGHGDHRQHPGRRAPRGGAALHRRRRHRGCREVSALRVHALADGYGELADLATSFVAQDPGWPFQLAVHADGGLLADLAAGAGYDDPDHRALHLQASATKGVAGVSLALALQDSGASADDAVSRWWPEFAAGGKERVTVAQLASHQVGLLAARGRPSLDDWGRSGAVAADLAAQSPAWAAGAGHGYHALTVGPLVDELVHRLSGLSVVEHHEQRVRAPTDIDFWLRLPAEQLPRLHPVEVPGGGGGPGPSPGSLTDLATGQLDAIGPGNAWVASRALLDAGVASVSGAGSALGLSQVYARATGVDGRAALLSADTTAEVARLRTAGTDLVLGVETRFAVLFQKPSPRHDFGTAEAFGHDGAGGALGFADPGTGVAFGFTTGRVPQPAGADRRALAFAAVLRRLRWRRS
;
A
#
# COMPACT_ATOMS: atom_id res chain seq x y z
N MET A 1 18.54 35.34 46.59
CA MET A 1 19.64 36.33 46.57
C MET A 1 20.87 35.62 47.09
N GLU A 2 21.61 34.95 46.21
CA GLU A 2 23.05 34.70 46.33
C GLU A 2 23.49 34.03 45.04
N ARG A 3 24.38 34.71 44.32
CA ARG A 3 25.08 34.25 43.12
C ARG A 3 26.47 33.84 43.56
N LEU A 4 26.99 32.74 43.03
CA LEU A 4 28.42 32.66 42.72
C LEU A 4 28.65 31.93 41.38
N PRO A 5 29.67 32.35 40.62
CA PRO A 5 29.80 32.07 39.20
C PRO A 5 30.88 31.02 38.90
N LEU A 6 30.81 30.39 37.72
CA LEU A 6 31.98 29.77 37.11
C LEU A 6 32.21 30.41 35.75
N ARG A 7 33.40 31.01 35.62
CA ARG A 7 33.96 31.57 34.39
C ARG A 7 34.58 30.45 33.53
N PRO A 8 34.80 30.72 32.23
CA PRO A 8 35.29 29.78 31.25
C PRO A 8 36.83 29.79 31.17
N ASP A 9 37.41 28.69 30.72
CA ASP A 9 38.78 28.67 30.19
C ASP A 9 38.76 28.31 28.69
N ALA A 10 39.64 29.00 27.98
CA ALA A 10 39.81 29.01 26.54
C ALA A 10 41.26 28.65 26.18
N HIS A 11 41.43 28.14 24.95
CA HIS A 11 42.67 28.03 24.16
C HIS A 11 43.71 27.03 24.70
N ASP A 12 44.33 26.17 23.90
CA ASP A 12 45.11 26.36 22.66
C ASP A 12 45.31 24.95 22.03
N GLY A 13 45.53 24.67 20.75
CA GLY A 13 45.91 25.46 19.58
C GLY A 13 46.33 24.50 18.45
N SER A 14 46.11 24.94 17.20
CA SER A 14 46.80 24.52 15.96
C SER A 14 46.64 23.06 15.47
N ALA A 15 46.72 22.70 14.19
CA ALA A 15 46.63 23.30 12.86
C ALA A 15 47.05 22.13 11.95
N GLY A 16 46.37 21.84 10.82
CA GLY A 16 46.96 20.82 9.93
C GLY A 16 46.14 20.20 8.81
N ARG A 17 45.84 21.01 7.79
CA ARG A 17 45.84 20.66 6.36
C ARG A 17 44.77 19.70 5.78
N ALA A 18 44.06 20.29 4.84
CA ALA A 18 43.21 19.69 3.81
C ALA A 18 44.00 18.78 2.84
N HIS A 19 43.37 17.70 2.39
CA HIS A 19 43.65 17.05 1.11
C HIS A 19 42.44 16.23 0.61
N HIS A 20 41.83 16.69 -0.47
CA HIS A 20 41.16 15.94 -1.54
C HIS A 20 41.15 16.87 -2.77
N PRO A 21 41.06 16.38 -4.03
CA PRO A 21 40.74 15.02 -4.49
C PRO A 21 41.70 14.50 -5.59
N GLU A 22 41.70 13.19 -5.84
CA GLU A 22 42.25 12.63 -7.10
C GLU A 22 41.11 12.14 -7.99
N HIS A 23 40.92 12.86 -9.10
CA HIS A 23 40.13 12.44 -10.25
C HIS A 23 41.00 11.58 -11.18
N VAL A 24 40.57 10.35 -11.45
CA VAL A 24 41.14 9.53 -12.53
C VAL A 24 40.45 9.89 -13.84
N HIS A 25 41.17 10.57 -14.73
CA HIS A 25 40.84 10.71 -16.14
C HIS A 25 41.37 9.48 -16.90
N LEU A 26 40.47 8.75 -17.58
CA LEU A 26 40.85 7.80 -18.62
C LEU A 26 40.68 8.42 -20.01
N HIS A 27 41.78 8.35 -20.76
CA HIS A 27 41.99 8.92 -22.08
C HIS A 27 41.06 8.35 -23.16
N ARG A 28 40.48 9.26 -23.97
CA ARG A 28 40.15 9.01 -25.38
C ARG A 28 41.38 9.24 -26.24
N ARG A 29 41.62 8.37 -27.23
CA ARG A 29 42.28 8.69 -28.51
C ARG A 29 41.76 7.81 -29.67
N PRO A 30 41.91 8.26 -30.94
CA PRO A 30 40.95 8.03 -32.03
C PRO A 30 41.55 7.37 -33.31
N HIS A 31 40.72 7.32 -34.38
CA HIS A 31 40.98 6.98 -35.80
C HIS A 31 41.01 5.47 -36.15
N ALA A 32 40.51 4.99 -37.30
CA ALA A 32 40.41 5.63 -38.62
C ALA A 32 39.22 5.11 -39.47
N GLU A 33 38.76 5.97 -40.38
CA GLU A 33 37.94 5.69 -41.57
C GLU A 33 38.71 4.82 -42.57
N LEU A 34 38.00 4.10 -43.46
CA LEU A 34 38.33 3.94 -44.89
C LEU A 34 37.16 3.31 -45.67
N GLY A 35 36.62 4.06 -46.66
CA GLY A 35 36.26 3.57 -48.00
C GLY A 35 34.88 2.96 -48.28
N GLY A 36 34.01 3.70 -48.99
CA GLY A 36 32.99 3.14 -49.92
C GLY A 36 33.61 2.78 -51.28
N PRO A 37 32.88 2.76 -52.43
CA PRO A 37 31.45 2.98 -52.69
C PRO A 37 30.83 2.07 -53.81
N HIS A 38 29.69 2.51 -54.40
CA HIS A 38 28.97 2.09 -55.64
C HIS A 38 27.69 1.25 -55.41
N GLY A 39 26.53 1.49 -56.04
CA GLY A 39 26.04 2.45 -57.05
C GLY A 39 24.50 2.29 -57.16
N HIS A 40 23.71 3.38 -57.30
CA HIS A 40 23.16 3.99 -58.52
C HIS A 40 21.88 3.37 -59.14
N GLY A 41 20.91 4.26 -59.44
CA GLY A 41 19.76 4.11 -60.35
C GLY A 41 18.42 4.40 -59.64
N ASP A 42 17.83 5.60 -59.58
CA ASP A 42 17.49 6.66 -60.55
C ASP A 42 16.31 6.33 -61.50
N HIS A 43 15.20 7.08 -61.34
CA HIS A 43 14.49 7.87 -62.37
C HIS A 43 12.93 7.97 -62.26
N ARG A 44 12.52 9.22 -61.98
CA ARG A 44 11.67 10.14 -62.77
C ARG A 44 10.14 9.96 -62.98
N GLN A 45 9.49 11.07 -62.60
CA GLN A 45 8.19 11.71 -62.83
C GLN A 45 7.69 11.85 -64.30
N HIS A 46 6.36 12.01 -64.50
CA HIS A 46 5.61 13.21 -65.02
C HIS A 46 4.14 12.89 -65.47
N PRO A 47 3.23 13.82 -65.93
CA PRO A 47 2.24 14.54 -65.10
C PRO A 47 0.80 14.69 -65.71
N GLY A 48 -0.10 15.47 -65.08
CA GLY A 48 -1.33 16.08 -65.67
C GLY A 48 -2.60 15.93 -64.80
N ARG A 49 -3.59 16.83 -64.68
CA ARG A 49 -4.00 18.12 -65.30
C ARG A 49 -5.01 18.84 -64.36
N ARG A 50 -5.26 20.14 -64.59
CA ARG A 50 -6.12 21.08 -63.82
C ARG A 50 -7.64 20.94 -64.02
N ALA A 51 -8.38 21.52 -63.06
CA ALA A 51 -9.84 21.60 -62.81
C ALA A 51 -10.71 22.39 -63.82
N PRO A 52 -12.04 22.46 -63.59
CA PRO A 52 -12.63 23.74 -63.14
C PRO A 52 -13.73 23.65 -62.05
N ARG A 53 -14.08 24.83 -61.52
CA ARG A 53 -14.96 25.15 -60.37
C ARG A 53 -16.45 25.26 -60.75
N GLY A 54 -17.33 25.09 -59.75
CA GLY A 54 -18.55 25.91 -59.59
C GLY A 54 -19.86 25.15 -59.33
N GLY A 55 -20.49 25.39 -58.18
CA GLY A 55 -21.88 24.95 -57.91
C GLY A 55 -22.21 24.85 -56.42
N ALA A 56 -22.68 25.94 -55.84
CA ALA A 56 -23.17 26.00 -54.46
C ALA A 56 -24.59 25.44 -54.33
N ALA A 57 -24.82 24.58 -53.34
CA ALA A 57 -26.14 24.33 -52.79
C ALA A 57 -26.01 23.98 -51.29
N LEU A 58 -26.49 24.88 -50.43
CA LEU A 58 -26.58 24.68 -48.99
C LEU A 58 -27.63 23.61 -48.68
N HIS A 59 -27.19 22.38 -48.42
CA HIS A 59 -27.95 21.48 -47.57
C HIS A 59 -27.52 21.69 -46.11
N ARG A 60 -28.42 22.27 -45.32
CA ARG A 60 -28.35 22.29 -43.85
C ARG A 60 -28.31 20.84 -43.35
N ARG A 61 -27.11 20.27 -43.24
CA ARG A 61 -26.87 19.12 -42.36
C ARG A 61 -27.06 19.65 -40.94
N ARG A 62 -28.16 19.25 -40.29
CA ARG A 62 -28.24 19.27 -38.83
C ARG A 62 -27.02 18.53 -38.33
N ARG A 63 -26.06 19.26 -37.75
CA ARG A 63 -25.02 18.66 -36.94
C ARG A 63 -25.74 18.03 -35.76
N HIS A 64 -26.01 16.73 -35.83
CA HIS A 64 -26.02 15.95 -34.60
C HIS A 64 -24.68 16.25 -33.94
N ARG A 65 -24.71 17.03 -32.86
CA ARG A 65 -23.63 16.99 -31.88
C ARG A 65 -23.54 15.51 -31.52
N GLY A 66 -22.46 14.88 -31.97
CA GLY A 66 -22.14 13.53 -31.53
C GLY A 66 -22.14 13.59 -30.01
N CYS A 67 -23.11 12.90 -29.42
CA CYS A 67 -22.99 12.45 -28.05
C CYS A 67 -21.81 11.49 -28.11
N ARG A 68 -20.60 11.96 -27.77
CA ARG A 68 -19.51 11.04 -27.45
C ARG A 68 -19.99 10.27 -26.24
N GLU A 69 -20.17 8.97 -26.37
CA GLU A 69 -20.41 8.07 -25.25
C GLU A 69 -19.35 8.34 -24.18
N VAL A 70 -19.78 8.97 -23.10
CA VAL A 70 -19.04 8.94 -21.85
C VAL A 70 -19.55 7.68 -21.14
N SER A 71 -18.79 6.60 -21.20
CA SER A 71 -18.75 5.70 -20.05
C SER A 71 -17.37 5.04 -19.96
N ALA A 72 -16.40 5.82 -19.48
CA ALA A 72 -15.16 5.28 -18.94
C ALA A 72 -15.38 4.57 -17.58
N LEU A 73 -16.63 4.53 -17.10
CA LEU A 73 -17.08 3.75 -15.94
C LEU A 73 -17.73 2.45 -16.40
N ARG A 74 -17.32 1.34 -15.78
CA ARG A 74 -17.94 0.03 -15.85
C ARG A 74 -18.61 -0.29 -14.52
N VAL A 75 -19.81 -0.85 -14.61
CA VAL A 75 -20.59 -1.35 -13.48
C VAL A 75 -20.75 -2.85 -13.70
N HIS A 76 -19.92 -3.65 -13.02
CA HIS A 76 -19.96 -5.11 -13.13
C HIS A 76 -21.02 -5.70 -12.18
N ALA A 77 -21.19 -5.09 -11.01
CA ALA A 77 -22.27 -5.41 -10.08
C ALA A 77 -22.72 -4.14 -9.35
N LEU A 78 -24.03 -4.03 -9.11
CA LEU A 78 -24.59 -3.01 -8.23
C LEU A 78 -25.95 -3.46 -7.70
N ALA A 79 -26.07 -3.60 -6.39
CA ALA A 79 -27.32 -3.96 -5.74
C ALA A 79 -28.35 -2.81 -5.76
N ASP A 80 -29.63 -3.17 -5.72
CA ASP A 80 -30.73 -2.21 -5.80
C ASP A 80 -30.68 -1.15 -4.70
N GLY A 81 -30.84 0.11 -5.13
CA GLY A 81 -30.79 1.31 -4.30
C GLY A 81 -29.42 1.60 -3.67
N TYR A 82 -28.34 1.11 -4.28
CA TYR A 82 -26.98 1.62 -4.13
C TYR A 82 -26.53 2.49 -5.31
N GLY A 83 -27.49 2.99 -6.12
CA GLY A 83 -27.25 3.85 -7.29
C GLY A 83 -26.36 5.06 -7.01
N GLU A 84 -26.42 5.63 -5.81
CA GLU A 84 -25.58 6.77 -5.41
C GLU A 84 -24.06 6.46 -5.48
N LEU A 85 -23.65 5.17 -5.39
CA LEU A 85 -22.26 4.78 -5.62
C LEU A 85 -21.85 4.92 -7.09
N ALA A 86 -22.72 4.50 -8.03
CA ALA A 86 -22.46 4.67 -9.46
C ALA A 86 -22.50 6.15 -9.88
N ASP A 87 -23.39 6.95 -9.28
CA ASP A 87 -23.44 8.39 -9.50
C ASP A 87 -22.14 9.07 -9.03
N LEU A 88 -21.65 8.69 -7.84
CA LEU A 88 -20.38 9.19 -7.32
C LEU A 88 -19.21 8.80 -8.22
N ALA A 89 -19.14 7.54 -8.65
CA ALA A 89 -18.13 7.06 -9.59
C ALA A 89 -18.17 7.83 -10.92
N THR A 90 -19.37 8.06 -11.46
CA THR A 90 -19.58 8.85 -12.68
C THR A 90 -19.09 10.28 -12.50
N SER A 91 -19.31 10.88 -11.32
CA SER A 91 -18.82 12.23 -11.02
C SER A 91 -17.29 12.30 -10.99
N PHE A 92 -16.60 11.28 -10.46
CA PHE A 92 -15.15 11.22 -10.46
C PHE A 92 -14.59 11.07 -11.87
N VAL A 93 -15.18 10.19 -12.69
CA VAL A 93 -14.82 10.02 -14.10
C VAL A 93 -15.07 11.31 -14.89
N ALA A 94 -16.13 12.05 -14.61
CA ALA A 94 -16.39 13.34 -15.27
C ALA A 94 -15.37 14.42 -14.88
N GLN A 95 -14.89 14.41 -13.63
CA GLN A 95 -13.90 15.38 -13.12
C GLN A 95 -12.47 15.07 -13.60
N ASP A 96 -12.10 13.79 -13.64
CA ASP A 96 -10.80 13.33 -14.14
C ASP A 96 -10.97 12.03 -14.95
N PRO A 97 -11.30 12.13 -16.25
CA PRO A 97 -11.53 10.95 -17.11
C PRO A 97 -10.33 10.03 -17.24
N GLY A 98 -9.13 10.51 -16.90
CA GLY A 98 -7.89 9.75 -16.96
C GLY A 98 -7.47 9.13 -15.63
N TRP A 99 -8.27 9.25 -14.56
CA TRP A 99 -7.96 8.63 -13.28
C TRP A 99 -8.52 7.20 -13.20
N PRO A 100 -7.67 6.16 -13.20
CA PRO A 100 -8.17 4.80 -13.12
C PRO A 100 -8.46 4.37 -11.68
N PHE A 101 -9.53 3.61 -11.46
CA PHE A 101 -9.81 3.02 -10.15
C PHE A 101 -10.68 1.75 -10.25
N GLN A 102 -10.67 0.96 -9.18
CA GLN A 102 -11.61 -0.13 -8.93
C GLN A 102 -12.21 0.04 -7.53
N LEU A 103 -13.47 -0.35 -7.39
CA LEU A 103 -14.20 -0.44 -6.12
C LEU A 103 -14.92 -1.78 -6.07
N ALA A 104 -14.76 -2.50 -4.97
CA ALA A 104 -15.59 -3.67 -4.67
C ALA A 104 -16.10 -3.61 -3.23
N VAL A 105 -17.37 -3.98 -3.04
CA VAL A 105 -18.03 -3.98 -1.74
C VAL A 105 -18.81 -5.29 -1.58
N HIS A 106 -18.56 -6.02 -0.50
CA HIS A 106 -19.36 -7.15 -0.07
C HIS A 106 -20.27 -6.74 1.10
N ALA A 107 -21.53 -7.16 1.05
CA ALA A 107 -22.51 -7.00 2.12
C ALA A 107 -23.66 -8.00 1.92
N ASP A 108 -24.46 -8.23 2.95
CA ASP A 108 -25.71 -9.01 2.87
C ASP A 108 -25.55 -10.39 2.21
N GLY A 109 -24.41 -11.05 2.42
CA GLY A 109 -24.16 -12.37 1.87
C GLY A 109 -23.61 -12.42 0.45
N GLY A 110 -23.19 -11.29 -0.13
CA GLY A 110 -22.68 -11.27 -1.50
C GLY A 110 -21.99 -9.98 -1.92
N LEU A 111 -21.73 -9.87 -3.23
CA LEU A 111 -21.13 -8.69 -3.85
C LEU A 111 -22.20 -7.61 -4.05
N LEU A 112 -22.09 -6.51 -3.31
CA LEU A 112 -23.01 -5.38 -3.34
C LEU A 112 -22.67 -4.40 -4.47
N ALA A 113 -21.38 -4.13 -4.69
CA ALA A 113 -20.92 -3.28 -5.78
C ALA A 113 -19.58 -3.77 -6.33
N ASP A 114 -19.41 -3.66 -7.64
CA ASP A 114 -18.15 -3.84 -8.36
C ASP A 114 -18.11 -2.85 -9.52
N LEU A 115 -17.33 -1.78 -9.33
CA LEU A 115 -17.20 -0.65 -10.24
C LEU A 115 -15.74 -0.51 -10.66
N ALA A 116 -15.51 -0.17 -11.93
CA ALA A 116 -14.17 0.06 -12.44
C ALA A 116 -14.16 1.23 -13.43
N ALA A 117 -13.09 2.00 -13.44
CA ALA A 117 -12.90 3.09 -14.39
C ALA A 117 -11.47 3.20 -14.87
N GLY A 118 -11.30 3.66 -16.10
CA GLY A 118 -10.00 3.86 -16.75
C GLY A 118 -9.61 2.74 -17.72
N ALA A 119 -8.62 3.04 -18.57
CA ALA A 119 -8.20 2.13 -19.64
C ALA A 119 -7.57 0.85 -19.07
N GLY A 120 -8.05 -0.31 -19.56
CA GLY A 120 -7.55 -1.62 -19.16
C GLY A 120 -8.13 -2.14 -17.84
N TYR A 121 -9.20 -1.53 -17.36
CA TYR A 121 -10.00 -2.01 -16.24
C TYR A 121 -11.35 -2.57 -16.70
N ASP A 122 -11.47 -2.85 -18.00
CA ASP A 122 -12.72 -3.23 -18.65
C ASP A 122 -13.07 -4.71 -18.50
N ASP A 123 -12.08 -5.58 -18.27
CA ASP A 123 -12.25 -7.03 -18.25
C ASP A 123 -12.57 -7.54 -16.84
N PRO A 124 -13.78 -8.09 -16.60
CA PRO A 124 -14.14 -8.62 -15.31
C PRO A 124 -13.54 -9.97 -14.95
N ASP A 125 -13.12 -10.73 -15.95
CA ASP A 125 -12.49 -12.04 -15.76
C ASP A 125 -10.97 -11.89 -15.63
N HIS A 126 -10.42 -10.74 -16.06
CA HIS A 126 -9.01 -10.42 -16.00
C HIS A 126 -8.75 -9.07 -15.31
N ARG A 127 -9.07 -9.00 -14.01
CA ARG A 127 -8.93 -7.76 -13.23
C ARG A 127 -7.48 -7.27 -13.23
N ALA A 128 -7.31 -5.97 -13.50
CA ALA A 128 -6.05 -5.26 -13.30
C ALA A 128 -5.59 -5.38 -11.85
N LEU A 129 -4.31 -5.68 -11.66
CA LEU A 129 -3.68 -5.82 -10.35
C LEU A 129 -2.76 -4.62 -10.10
N HIS A 130 -2.71 -4.18 -8.85
CA HIS A 130 -1.82 -3.13 -8.38
C HIS A 130 -1.04 -3.59 -7.16
N LEU A 131 0.18 -3.09 -6.99
CA LEU A 131 0.85 -3.10 -5.70
C LEU A 131 0.05 -2.22 -4.73
N GLN A 132 -0.34 -2.78 -3.59
CA GLN A 132 -1.22 -2.15 -2.62
C GLN A 132 -0.46 -1.50 -1.46
N ALA A 133 0.88 -1.56 -1.49
CA ALA A 133 1.75 -0.93 -0.49
C ALA A 133 1.32 -1.31 0.94
N SER A 134 1.17 -0.34 1.85
CA SER A 134 0.82 -0.61 3.25
C SER A 134 -0.52 -1.34 3.46
N ALA A 135 -1.44 -1.40 2.49
CA ALA A 135 -2.66 -2.19 2.63
C ALA A 135 -2.35 -3.70 2.80
N THR A 136 -1.14 -4.12 2.38
CA THR A 136 -0.54 -5.43 2.69
C THR A 136 -0.55 -5.74 4.18
N LYS A 137 -0.36 -4.75 5.05
CA LYS A 137 -0.37 -4.94 6.52
C LYS A 137 -1.73 -5.43 7.01
N GLY A 138 -2.82 -4.91 6.45
CA GLY A 138 -4.16 -5.38 6.77
C GLY A 138 -4.37 -6.85 6.36
N VAL A 139 -3.87 -7.25 5.20
CA VAL A 139 -3.94 -8.65 4.74
C VAL A 139 -3.05 -9.58 5.58
N ALA A 140 -1.83 -9.15 5.92
CA ALA A 140 -0.99 -9.81 6.91
C ALA A 140 -1.68 -9.89 8.29
N GLY A 141 -2.49 -8.88 8.63
CA GLY A 141 -3.26 -8.82 9.88
C GLY A 141 -4.34 -9.88 9.96
N VAL A 142 -5.01 -10.19 8.84
CA VAL A 142 -5.94 -11.33 8.76
C VAL A 142 -5.20 -12.65 8.98
N SER A 143 -4.00 -12.79 8.42
CA SER A 143 -3.18 -13.99 8.64
C SER A 143 -2.71 -14.11 10.09
N LEU A 144 -2.26 -13.02 10.72
CA LEU A 144 -1.90 -13.00 12.14
C LEU A 144 -3.09 -13.34 13.04
N ALA A 145 -4.26 -12.75 12.76
CA ALA A 145 -5.49 -13.02 13.51
C ALA A 145 -5.87 -14.51 13.47
N LEU A 146 -5.79 -15.12 12.28
CA LEU A 146 -6.09 -16.53 12.11
C LEU A 146 -5.03 -17.43 12.77
N ALA A 147 -3.75 -17.07 12.71
CA ALA A 147 -2.69 -17.81 13.41
C ALA A 147 -2.84 -17.76 14.94
N LEU A 148 -3.24 -16.60 15.49
CA LEU A 148 -3.58 -16.47 16.92
C LEU A 148 -4.75 -17.38 17.29
N GLN A 149 -5.83 -17.34 16.51
CA GLN A 149 -7.02 -18.16 16.73
C GLN A 149 -6.69 -19.66 16.73
N ASP A 150 -5.97 -20.13 15.70
CA ASP A 150 -5.73 -21.56 15.51
C ASP A 150 -4.74 -22.14 16.54
N SER A 151 -3.82 -21.31 17.03
CA SER A 151 -2.87 -21.70 18.08
C SER A 151 -3.45 -21.56 19.51
N GLY A 152 -4.59 -20.88 19.66
CA GLY A 152 -5.14 -20.50 20.96
C GLY A 152 -4.35 -19.42 21.69
N ALA A 153 -3.49 -18.68 20.97
CA ALA A 153 -2.77 -17.53 21.48
C ALA A 153 -3.68 -16.30 21.56
N SER A 154 -3.37 -15.38 22.47
CA SER A 154 -4.08 -14.09 22.60
C SER A 154 -3.19 -12.94 22.15
N ALA A 155 -3.82 -11.88 21.63
CA ALA A 155 -3.13 -10.62 21.38
C ALA A 155 -2.60 -9.97 22.68
N ASP A 156 -3.12 -10.35 23.84
CA ASP A 156 -2.65 -9.87 25.14
C ASP A 156 -1.51 -10.75 25.73
N ASP A 157 -1.15 -11.86 25.06
CA ASP A 157 0.04 -12.63 25.43
C ASP A 157 1.32 -11.80 25.27
N ALA A 158 2.28 -12.00 26.18
CA ALA A 158 3.64 -11.52 25.98
C ALA A 158 4.25 -12.20 24.74
N VAL A 159 4.88 -11.43 23.85
CA VAL A 159 5.56 -11.93 22.65
C VAL A 159 6.60 -12.99 23.03
N SER A 160 7.30 -12.78 24.14
CA SER A 160 8.32 -13.68 24.70
C SER A 160 7.81 -15.09 25.04
N ARG A 161 6.50 -15.28 25.19
CA ARG A 161 5.87 -16.61 25.35
C ARG A 161 6.04 -17.47 24.10
N TRP A 162 5.98 -16.85 22.92
CA TRP A 162 6.01 -17.51 21.61
C TRP A 162 7.35 -17.32 20.90
N TRP A 163 8.05 -16.23 21.22
CA TRP A 163 9.36 -15.86 20.68
C TRP A 163 10.29 -15.40 21.82
N PRO A 164 10.89 -16.34 22.58
CA PRO A 164 11.68 -16.03 23.77
C PRO A 164 12.81 -15.01 23.55
N GLU A 165 13.47 -15.07 22.39
CA GLU A 165 14.56 -14.19 22.00
C GLU A 165 14.13 -12.72 21.93
N PHE A 166 12.85 -12.46 21.67
CA PHE A 166 12.28 -11.11 21.66
C PHE A 166 12.32 -10.43 23.03
N ALA A 167 12.46 -11.18 24.13
CA ALA A 167 12.52 -10.63 25.48
C ALA A 167 13.72 -9.69 25.72
N ALA A 168 14.76 -9.78 24.88
CA ALA A 168 15.96 -8.95 25.00
C ALA A 168 15.67 -7.44 24.95
N GLY A 169 16.58 -6.62 25.46
CA GLY A 169 16.47 -5.16 25.35
C GLY A 169 15.28 -4.55 26.10
N GLY A 170 14.80 -5.20 27.18
CA GLY A 170 13.71 -4.70 28.02
C GLY A 170 12.31 -4.93 27.44
N LYS A 171 12.16 -5.94 26.58
CA LYS A 171 10.90 -6.25 25.87
C LYS A 171 10.17 -7.46 26.47
N GLU A 172 10.52 -7.91 27.66
CA GLU A 172 10.04 -9.15 28.29
C GLU A 172 8.51 -9.17 28.44
N ARG A 173 7.90 -7.99 28.64
CA ARG A 173 6.47 -7.78 28.88
C ARG A 173 5.70 -7.24 27.68
N VAL A 174 6.36 -7.06 26.54
CA VAL A 174 5.71 -6.56 25.33
C VAL A 174 4.66 -7.57 24.87
N THR A 175 3.42 -7.13 24.67
CA THR A 175 2.36 -7.99 24.16
C THR A 175 2.34 -8.05 22.64
N VAL A 176 1.72 -9.10 22.08
CA VAL A 176 1.47 -9.21 20.63
C VAL A 176 0.72 -7.98 20.12
N ALA A 177 -0.29 -7.50 20.86
CA ALA A 177 -1.03 -6.30 20.54
C ALA A 177 -0.14 -5.07 20.47
N GLN A 178 0.80 -4.88 21.41
CA GLN A 178 1.72 -3.74 21.38
C GLN A 178 2.68 -3.82 20.18
N LEU A 179 3.24 -5.00 19.90
CA LEU A 179 4.11 -5.22 18.74
C LEU A 179 3.37 -4.92 17.43
N ALA A 180 2.17 -5.46 17.26
CA ALA A 180 1.38 -5.33 16.04
C ALA A 180 0.62 -4.00 15.91
N SER A 181 0.64 -3.13 16.93
CA SER A 181 0.00 -1.80 16.88
C SER A 181 1.01 -0.65 16.94
N HIS A 182 2.25 -0.91 16.51
CA HIS A 182 3.31 0.08 16.37
C HIS A 182 3.80 0.71 17.69
N GLN A 183 3.60 0.02 18.82
CA GLN A 183 3.95 0.55 20.15
C GLN A 183 5.36 0.18 20.62
N VAL A 184 6.13 -0.58 19.82
CA VAL A 184 7.44 -1.11 20.21
C VAL A 184 8.50 -0.53 19.28
N GLY A 185 9.08 0.64 19.59
CA GLY A 185 9.92 1.45 18.68
C GLY A 185 11.17 0.80 18.05
N LEU A 186 10.98 -0.22 17.22
CA LEU A 186 11.98 -0.98 16.48
C LEU A 186 11.91 -0.54 15.01
N LEU A 187 12.39 0.68 14.77
CA LEU A 187 12.11 1.41 13.52
C LEU A 187 12.96 0.99 12.33
N ALA A 188 14.13 0.39 12.56
CA ALA A 188 15.06 0.01 11.51
C ALA A 188 15.83 -1.26 11.89
N ALA A 189 16.18 -2.06 10.88
CA ALA A 189 17.15 -3.13 11.04
C ALA A 189 18.57 -2.53 11.14
N ARG A 190 19.49 -3.19 11.85
CA ARG A 190 20.91 -2.83 11.81
C ARG A 190 21.48 -3.11 10.41
N GLY A 191 22.31 -2.20 9.91
CA GLY A 191 22.91 -2.30 8.58
C GLY A 191 21.94 -1.93 7.45
N ARG A 192 22.11 -2.57 6.28
CA ARG A 192 21.30 -2.36 5.08
C ARG A 192 20.88 -3.71 4.48
N PRO A 193 19.81 -4.35 5.01
CA PRO A 193 19.30 -5.60 4.44
C PRO A 193 18.91 -5.42 2.98
N SER A 194 19.16 -6.44 2.17
CA SER A 194 18.70 -6.49 0.79
C SER A 194 17.18 -6.68 0.71
N LEU A 195 16.60 -6.48 -0.47
CA LEU A 195 15.18 -6.77 -0.70
C LEU A 195 14.81 -8.22 -0.38
N ASP A 196 15.71 -9.17 -0.66
CA ASP A 196 15.49 -10.58 -0.35
C ASP A 196 15.47 -10.83 1.17
N ASP A 197 16.35 -10.17 1.92
CA ASP A 197 16.37 -10.25 3.38
C ASP A 197 15.06 -9.71 4.00
N TRP A 198 14.44 -8.68 3.40
CA TRP A 198 13.13 -8.19 3.83
C TRP A 198 11.99 -9.16 3.53
N GLY A 199 12.10 -9.93 2.45
CA GLY A 199 11.11 -10.92 2.02
C GLY A 199 11.23 -12.28 2.71
N ARG A 200 12.46 -12.69 3.06
CA ARG A 200 12.80 -13.88 3.86
C ARG A 200 13.26 -13.44 5.24
N SER A 201 12.31 -12.95 6.01
CA SER A 201 12.56 -11.94 7.03
C SER A 201 13.21 -12.41 8.33
N GLY A 202 13.48 -13.72 8.50
CA GLY A 202 13.96 -14.29 9.77
C GLY A 202 15.24 -13.64 10.32
N ALA A 203 16.22 -13.32 9.45
CA ALA A 203 17.44 -12.63 9.88
C ALA A 203 17.16 -11.18 10.34
N VAL A 204 16.25 -10.48 9.66
CA VAL A 204 15.82 -9.13 10.03
C VAL A 204 15.02 -9.16 11.33
N ALA A 205 14.13 -10.13 11.50
CA ALA A 205 13.36 -10.34 12.72
C ALA A 205 14.28 -10.62 13.92
N ALA A 206 15.28 -11.50 13.75
CA ALA A 206 16.27 -11.79 14.79
C ALA A 206 17.07 -10.56 15.22
N ASP A 207 17.50 -9.71 14.27
CA ASP A 207 18.15 -8.45 14.62
C ASP A 207 17.22 -7.53 15.42
N LEU A 208 15.98 -7.32 14.95
CA LEU A 208 14.99 -6.49 15.64
C LEU A 208 14.69 -7.01 17.07
N ALA A 209 14.59 -8.32 17.25
CA ALA A 209 14.43 -8.93 18.56
C ALA A 209 15.60 -8.66 19.52
N ALA A 210 16.82 -8.55 19.02
CA ALA A 210 18.00 -8.25 19.82
C ALA A 210 18.20 -6.75 20.12
N GLN A 211 17.36 -5.86 19.59
CA GLN A 211 17.46 -4.42 19.80
C GLN A 211 16.71 -3.94 21.06
N SER A 212 17.15 -2.82 21.63
CA SER A 212 16.38 -2.04 22.60
C SER A 212 15.45 -1.08 21.85
N PRO A 213 14.16 -0.96 22.23
CA PRO A 213 13.23 -0.01 21.62
C PRO A 213 13.68 1.46 21.76
N ALA A 214 13.33 2.29 20.77
CA ALA A 214 13.53 3.75 20.82
C ALA A 214 12.68 4.44 21.91
N TRP A 215 11.61 3.80 22.37
CA TRP A 215 10.78 4.22 23.50
C TRP A 215 10.20 3.01 24.23
N ALA A 216 9.82 3.19 25.50
CA ALA A 216 9.20 2.13 26.29
C ALA A 216 7.86 1.69 25.66
N ALA A 217 7.62 0.38 25.56
CA ALA A 217 6.40 -0.14 24.97
C ALA A 217 5.15 0.37 25.69
N GLY A 218 4.17 0.85 24.93
CA GLY A 218 2.94 1.46 25.47
C GLY A 218 3.06 2.93 25.90
N ALA A 219 4.27 3.52 25.92
CA ALA A 219 4.43 4.96 26.16
C ALA A 219 3.96 5.83 24.99
N GLY A 220 3.78 5.21 23.82
CA GLY A 220 3.29 5.83 22.59
C GLY A 220 3.41 4.84 21.42
N HIS A 221 3.07 5.30 20.22
CA HIS A 221 3.23 4.54 18.98
C HIS A 221 3.92 5.36 17.90
N GLY A 222 4.61 4.67 17.02
CA GLY A 222 5.28 5.27 15.87
C GLY A 222 5.28 4.29 14.71
N TYR A 223 4.77 4.69 13.56
CA TYR A 223 4.55 3.79 12.43
C TYR A 223 5.82 3.05 11.98
N HIS A 224 5.76 1.72 12.03
CA HIS A 224 6.83 0.84 11.59
C HIS A 224 6.64 0.54 10.10
N ALA A 225 7.17 1.42 9.24
CA ALA A 225 6.87 1.40 7.82
C ALA A 225 7.22 0.05 7.16
N LEU A 226 8.42 -0.47 7.44
CA LEU A 226 8.89 -1.77 6.98
C LEU A 226 8.93 -2.83 8.08
N THR A 227 9.48 -2.49 9.25
CA THR A 227 9.87 -3.46 10.29
C THR A 227 8.72 -4.21 10.93
N VAL A 228 7.47 -3.71 10.84
CA VAL A 228 6.31 -4.50 11.27
C VAL A 228 6.15 -5.79 10.45
N GLY A 229 6.60 -5.79 9.19
CA GLY A 229 6.53 -6.97 8.32
C GLY A 229 7.30 -8.15 8.91
N PRO A 230 8.62 -8.05 9.10
CA PRO A 230 9.43 -9.10 9.74
C PRO A 230 8.94 -9.50 11.13
N LEU A 231 8.50 -8.54 11.95
CA LEU A 231 8.00 -8.83 13.30
C LEU A 231 6.72 -9.68 13.28
N VAL A 232 5.81 -9.40 12.35
CA VAL A 232 4.56 -10.15 12.19
C VAL A 232 4.82 -11.49 11.50
N ASP A 233 5.69 -11.53 10.49
CA ASP A 233 6.08 -12.76 9.79
C ASP A 233 6.68 -13.79 10.76
N GLU A 234 7.59 -13.36 11.63
CA GLU A 234 8.17 -14.23 12.66
C GLU A 234 7.11 -14.70 13.68
N LEU A 235 6.19 -13.84 14.10
CA LEU A 235 5.09 -14.25 14.98
C LEU A 235 4.19 -15.29 14.33
N VAL A 236 3.79 -15.09 13.07
CA VAL A 236 2.99 -16.09 12.33
C VAL A 236 3.76 -17.39 12.20
N HIS A 237 5.05 -17.33 11.88
CA HIS A 237 5.92 -18.51 11.81
C HIS A 237 5.97 -19.29 13.13
N ARG A 238 6.14 -18.60 14.27
CA ARG A 238 6.17 -19.24 15.59
C ARG A 238 4.83 -19.87 15.99
N LEU A 239 3.71 -19.29 15.55
CA LEU A 239 2.36 -19.74 15.90
C LEU A 239 1.85 -20.87 14.98
N SER A 240 2.21 -20.85 13.70
CA SER A 240 1.64 -21.76 12.70
C SER A 240 2.65 -22.64 11.97
N GLY A 241 3.96 -22.38 12.13
CA GLY A 241 5.03 -23.04 11.37
C GLY A 241 5.19 -22.58 9.92
N LEU A 242 4.48 -21.53 9.49
CA LEU A 242 4.48 -21.01 8.12
C LEU A 242 4.89 -19.54 8.11
N SER A 243 5.60 -19.07 7.08
CA SER A 243 5.71 -17.62 6.86
C SER A 243 4.32 -17.00 6.63
N VAL A 244 4.17 -15.70 6.84
CA VAL A 244 2.90 -15.01 6.59
C VAL A 244 2.45 -15.10 5.12
N VAL A 245 3.41 -15.16 4.18
CA VAL A 245 3.14 -15.36 2.76
C VAL A 245 2.51 -16.73 2.52
N GLU A 246 3.12 -17.79 3.06
CA GLU A 246 2.61 -19.16 2.94
C GLU A 246 1.28 -19.33 3.67
N HIS A 247 1.17 -18.76 4.87
CA HIS A 247 -0.04 -18.81 5.67
C HIS A 247 -1.21 -18.12 4.95
N HIS A 248 -1.02 -16.92 4.42
CA HIS A 248 -2.03 -16.21 3.62
C HIS A 248 -2.44 -17.04 2.40
N GLU A 249 -1.45 -17.57 1.66
CA GLU A 249 -1.72 -18.37 0.47
C GLU A 249 -2.58 -19.59 0.79
N GLN A 250 -2.17 -20.38 1.79
CA GLN A 250 -2.81 -21.65 2.13
C GLN A 250 -4.14 -21.49 2.86
N ARG A 251 -4.28 -20.47 3.72
CA ARG A 251 -5.40 -20.36 4.66
C ARG A 251 -6.43 -19.32 4.27
N VAL A 252 -6.06 -18.33 3.47
CA VAL A 252 -6.92 -17.19 3.12
C VAL A 252 -7.19 -17.16 1.61
N ARG A 253 -6.14 -17.12 0.79
CA ARG A 253 -6.25 -16.83 -0.64
C ARG A 253 -6.70 -18.05 -1.45
N ALA A 254 -5.90 -19.11 -1.49
CA ALA A 254 -6.11 -20.26 -2.36
C ALA A 254 -7.44 -21.00 -2.11
N PRO A 255 -7.94 -21.16 -0.87
CA PRO A 255 -9.20 -21.88 -0.62
C PRO A 255 -10.43 -21.27 -1.31
N THR A 256 -10.39 -19.96 -1.63
CA THR A 256 -11.50 -19.26 -2.30
C THR A 256 -11.06 -18.45 -3.51
N ASP A 257 -9.87 -18.75 -4.04
CA ASP A 257 -9.25 -18.09 -5.20
C ASP A 257 -9.32 -16.55 -5.19
N ILE A 258 -8.84 -15.96 -4.10
CA ILE A 258 -8.83 -14.51 -3.93
C ILE A 258 -7.72 -13.90 -4.80
N ASP A 259 -8.04 -12.84 -5.55
CA ASP A 259 -7.09 -12.04 -6.33
C ASP A 259 -6.29 -11.06 -5.45
N PHE A 260 -5.61 -11.59 -4.42
CA PHE A 260 -4.70 -10.81 -3.58
C PHE A 260 -3.56 -11.69 -3.08
N TRP A 261 -2.34 -11.38 -3.51
CA TRP A 261 -1.14 -12.13 -3.17
C TRP A 261 -0.20 -11.26 -2.33
N LEU A 262 0.40 -11.85 -1.30
CA LEU A 262 1.52 -11.21 -0.60
C LEU A 262 2.83 -11.33 -1.40
N ARG A 263 2.96 -12.41 -2.19
CA ARG A 263 4.01 -12.62 -3.20
C ARG A 263 3.32 -12.93 -4.54
N LEU A 264 3.45 -12.05 -5.53
CA LEU A 264 2.73 -12.19 -6.79
C LEU A 264 3.35 -13.30 -7.67
N PRO A 265 2.59 -14.32 -8.06
CA PRO A 265 3.08 -15.35 -8.97
C PRO A 265 3.42 -14.78 -10.36
N ALA A 266 4.45 -15.34 -11.00
CA ALA A 266 4.91 -14.86 -12.31
C ALA A 266 3.81 -14.91 -13.38
N GLU A 267 2.89 -15.87 -13.27
CA GLU A 267 1.76 -16.06 -14.17
C GLU A 267 0.75 -14.91 -14.12
N GLN A 268 0.73 -14.15 -13.02
CA GLN A 268 -0.15 -13.01 -12.82
C GLN A 268 0.50 -11.68 -13.22
N LEU A 269 1.80 -11.65 -13.54
CA LEU A 269 2.50 -10.45 -14.00
C LEU A 269 1.87 -9.77 -15.24
N PRO A 270 1.25 -10.49 -16.21
CA PRO A 270 0.54 -9.86 -17.31
C PRO A 270 -0.65 -8.99 -16.86
N ARG A 271 -1.24 -9.26 -15.69
CA ARG A 271 -2.33 -8.49 -15.09
C ARG A 271 -1.84 -7.28 -14.29
N LEU A 272 -0.54 -7.14 -14.07
CA LEU A 272 -0.02 -6.02 -13.29
C LEU A 272 -0.09 -4.74 -14.13
N HIS A 273 -0.90 -3.78 -13.66
CA HIS A 273 -1.05 -2.50 -14.33
C HIS A 273 0.04 -1.50 -13.88
N PRO A 274 0.58 -0.70 -14.82
CA PRO A 274 1.49 0.38 -14.47
C PRO A 274 0.84 1.34 -13.46
N VAL A 275 1.62 1.76 -12.48
CA VAL A 275 1.23 2.80 -11.53
C VAL A 275 1.83 4.12 -11.96
N GLU A 276 0.99 5.13 -12.15
CA GLU A 276 1.39 6.51 -12.37
C GLU A 276 1.82 7.12 -11.03
N VAL A 277 3.12 7.32 -10.88
CA VAL A 277 3.72 8.02 -9.75
C VAL A 277 3.87 9.49 -10.15
N PRO A 278 3.17 10.44 -9.51
CA PRO A 278 3.33 11.85 -9.80
C PRO A 278 4.79 12.27 -9.68
N GLY A 279 5.31 12.96 -10.69
CA GLY A 279 6.62 13.58 -10.61
C GLY A 279 6.62 14.70 -9.58
N GLY A 280 7.58 14.68 -8.65
CA GLY A 280 7.78 15.76 -7.69
C GLY A 280 7.06 15.57 -6.36
N GLY A 281 7.79 15.04 -5.38
CA GLY A 281 7.55 15.26 -3.95
C GLY A 281 8.73 16.07 -3.39
N GLY A 282 8.91 17.29 -3.89
CA GLY A 282 10.06 18.16 -3.59
C GLY A 282 9.94 18.87 -2.24
N GLY A 283 9.72 18.13 -1.17
CA GLY A 283 9.93 18.61 0.19
C GLY A 283 11.34 18.26 0.69
N PRO A 284 11.90 19.00 1.65
CA PRO A 284 13.06 18.49 2.37
C PRO A 284 12.70 17.13 2.97
N GLY A 285 13.58 16.15 2.79
CA GLY A 285 13.45 14.83 3.43
C GLY A 285 13.43 14.94 4.96
N PRO A 286 13.14 13.83 5.66
CA PRO A 286 13.20 13.83 7.12
C PRO A 286 14.58 14.27 7.61
N SER A 287 14.63 14.92 8.77
CA SER A 287 15.91 15.30 9.37
C SER A 287 16.72 14.05 9.69
N PRO A 288 18.03 13.99 9.34
CA PRO A 288 18.86 12.83 9.61
C PRO A 288 18.82 12.42 11.09
N GLY A 289 18.61 11.14 11.37
CA GLY A 289 18.51 10.58 12.71
C GLY A 289 17.18 10.83 13.43
N SER A 290 16.22 11.53 12.81
CA SER A 290 14.85 11.60 13.33
C SER A 290 14.16 10.24 13.30
N LEU A 291 13.08 10.06 14.09
CA LEU A 291 12.29 8.82 14.06
C LEU A 291 11.71 8.55 12.66
N THR A 292 11.33 9.60 11.93
CA THR A 292 10.88 9.50 10.54
C THR A 292 12.00 9.01 9.63
N ASP A 293 13.22 9.53 9.77
CA ASP A 293 14.38 9.08 9.00
C ASP A 293 14.72 7.62 9.29
N LEU A 294 14.70 7.19 10.56
CA LEU A 294 14.91 5.79 10.93
C LEU A 294 13.84 4.86 10.34
N ALA A 295 12.56 5.23 10.43
CA ALA A 295 11.46 4.40 9.95
C ALA A 295 11.37 4.31 8.42
N THR A 296 11.87 5.32 7.69
CA THR A 296 11.73 5.43 6.24
C THR A 296 13.03 5.27 5.47
N GLY A 297 14.19 5.40 6.13
CA GLY A 297 15.52 5.41 5.51
C GLY A 297 15.97 4.08 4.89
N GLN A 298 15.24 2.99 5.16
CA GLN A 298 15.44 1.69 4.54
C GLN A 298 14.44 1.39 3.40
N LEU A 299 13.52 2.30 3.08
CA LEU A 299 12.62 2.16 1.92
C LEU A 299 13.38 2.17 0.58
N ASP A 300 14.54 2.80 0.50
CA ASP A 300 15.37 2.73 -0.70
C ASP A 300 15.82 1.29 -1.04
N ALA A 301 15.83 0.38 -0.05
CA ALA A 301 16.10 -1.05 -0.29
C ALA A 301 15.00 -1.75 -1.10
N ILE A 302 13.77 -1.22 -1.08
CA ILE A 302 12.63 -1.77 -1.84
C ILE A 302 12.37 -1.01 -3.16
N GLY A 303 12.99 0.15 -3.32
CA GLY A 303 13.04 0.94 -4.56
C GLY A 303 13.25 2.44 -4.28
N PRO A 304 13.81 3.20 -5.22
CA PRO A 304 14.21 4.58 -4.96
C PRO A 304 13.01 5.53 -4.80
N GLY A 305 13.04 6.37 -3.75
CA GLY A 305 12.06 7.44 -3.57
C GLY A 305 10.61 6.94 -3.52
N ASN A 306 9.73 7.48 -4.36
CA ASN A 306 8.35 6.97 -4.49
C ASN A 306 8.20 5.89 -5.56
N ALA A 307 9.25 5.54 -6.30
CA ALA A 307 9.17 4.59 -7.40
C ALA A 307 9.02 3.13 -6.94
N TRP A 308 9.30 2.83 -5.65
CA TRP A 308 9.08 1.47 -5.11
C TRP A 308 7.62 1.01 -5.24
N VAL A 309 6.65 1.94 -5.29
CA VAL A 309 5.23 1.60 -5.49
C VAL A 309 4.93 1.01 -6.88
N ALA A 310 5.90 1.06 -7.80
CA ALA A 310 5.88 0.43 -9.11
C ALA A 310 6.96 -0.67 -9.27
N SER A 311 7.60 -1.07 -8.17
CA SER A 311 8.72 -2.03 -8.18
C SER A 311 8.21 -3.45 -8.43
N ARG A 312 8.59 -4.03 -9.57
CA ARG A 312 8.31 -5.45 -9.86
C ARG A 312 9.08 -6.40 -8.96
N ALA A 313 10.31 -6.06 -8.59
CA ALA A 313 11.13 -6.89 -7.70
C ALA A 313 10.47 -7.02 -6.31
N LEU A 314 9.80 -5.97 -5.84
CA LEU A 314 9.09 -5.98 -4.57
C LEU A 314 7.93 -6.99 -4.55
N LEU A 315 7.28 -7.23 -5.69
CA LEU A 315 6.16 -8.17 -5.81
C LEU A 315 6.59 -9.63 -5.60
N ASP A 316 7.81 -9.97 -6.00
CA ASP A 316 8.39 -11.31 -5.81
C ASP A 316 8.97 -11.51 -4.41
N ALA A 317 9.47 -10.43 -3.78
CA ALA A 317 10.08 -10.51 -2.46
C ALA A 317 9.11 -11.01 -1.37
N GLY A 318 7.85 -10.57 -1.40
CA GLY A 318 6.85 -10.97 -0.40
C GLY A 318 6.99 -10.28 0.95
N VAL A 319 7.49 -9.04 0.97
CA VAL A 319 7.63 -8.23 2.19
C VAL A 319 6.25 -7.94 2.77
N ALA A 320 5.94 -8.55 3.92
CA ALA A 320 4.63 -8.55 4.57
C ALA A 320 4.06 -7.16 4.91
N SER A 321 4.88 -6.11 4.88
CA SER A 321 4.47 -4.74 5.15
C SER A 321 4.06 -3.95 3.90
N VAL A 322 4.45 -4.37 2.69
CA VAL A 322 4.34 -3.52 1.48
C VAL A 322 4.15 -4.25 0.14
N SER A 323 4.50 -5.54 0.02
CA SER A 323 4.59 -6.25 -1.28
C SER A 323 3.28 -6.70 -1.89
N GLY A 324 2.18 -6.65 -1.13
CA GLY A 324 0.91 -7.22 -1.54
C GLY A 324 0.39 -6.61 -2.83
N ALA A 325 -0.09 -7.45 -3.74
CA ALA A 325 -0.72 -7.03 -4.98
C ALA A 325 -2.04 -7.74 -5.23
N GLY A 326 -3.00 -7.02 -5.76
CA GLY A 326 -4.35 -7.53 -5.94
C GLY A 326 -5.27 -6.56 -6.67
N SER A 327 -6.49 -7.01 -6.95
CA SER A 327 -7.60 -6.17 -7.40
C SER A 327 -8.38 -5.59 -6.21
N ALA A 328 -9.25 -4.61 -6.44
CA ALA A 328 -10.17 -4.16 -5.39
C ALA A 328 -11.11 -5.28 -4.93
N LEU A 329 -11.53 -6.14 -5.87
CA LEU A 329 -12.35 -7.31 -5.58
C LEU A 329 -11.61 -8.26 -4.62
N GLY A 330 -10.37 -8.64 -4.96
CA GLY A 330 -9.56 -9.51 -4.11
C GLY A 330 -9.33 -8.92 -2.71
N LEU A 331 -9.02 -7.61 -2.63
CA LEU A 331 -8.87 -6.94 -1.35
C LEU A 331 -10.17 -6.96 -0.52
N SER A 332 -11.32 -6.67 -1.13
CA SER A 332 -12.62 -6.74 -0.45
C SER A 332 -12.95 -8.17 0.01
N GLN A 333 -12.59 -9.18 -0.78
CA GLN A 333 -12.82 -10.59 -0.47
C GLN A 333 -11.98 -11.04 0.73
N VAL A 334 -10.74 -10.60 0.89
CA VAL A 334 -9.95 -10.91 2.10
C VAL A 334 -10.72 -10.54 3.37
N TYR A 335 -11.23 -9.31 3.42
CA TYR A 335 -12.01 -8.82 4.56
C TYR A 335 -13.38 -9.48 4.67
N ALA A 336 -14.00 -9.81 3.53
CA ALA A 336 -15.30 -10.48 3.52
C ALA A 336 -15.18 -11.91 4.08
N ARG A 337 -14.15 -12.66 3.65
CA ARG A 337 -13.83 -14.00 4.17
C ARG A 337 -13.46 -13.96 5.65
N ALA A 338 -12.69 -12.95 6.07
CA ALA A 338 -12.32 -12.78 7.48
C ALA A 338 -13.56 -12.72 8.39
N THR A 339 -14.59 -11.99 7.98
CA THR A 339 -15.79 -11.73 8.80
C THR A 339 -17.01 -12.59 8.45
N GLY A 340 -17.02 -13.28 7.31
CA GLY A 340 -18.16 -14.04 6.81
C GLY A 340 -19.30 -13.17 6.25
N VAL A 341 -19.07 -11.88 6.01
CA VAL A 341 -20.09 -10.95 5.50
C VAL A 341 -20.56 -11.29 4.07
N ASP A 342 -19.79 -12.11 3.37
CA ASP A 342 -20.12 -12.71 2.07
C ASP A 342 -21.03 -13.95 2.18
N GLY A 343 -21.59 -14.22 3.36
CA GLY A 343 -22.58 -15.29 3.58
C GLY A 343 -21.97 -16.69 3.65
N ARG A 344 -20.65 -16.78 3.57
CA ARG A 344 -19.88 -18.02 3.77
C ARG A 344 -19.37 -18.07 5.21
N ALA A 345 -18.97 -19.26 5.68
CA ALA A 345 -18.36 -19.40 7.00
C ALA A 345 -17.17 -18.44 7.17
N ALA A 346 -17.16 -17.65 8.25
CA ALA A 346 -16.09 -16.71 8.54
C ALA A 346 -14.78 -17.44 8.85
N LEU A 347 -13.65 -16.89 8.38
CA LEU A 347 -12.32 -17.40 8.76
C LEU A 347 -12.00 -17.07 10.22
N LEU A 348 -12.39 -15.88 10.67
CA LEU A 348 -12.22 -15.44 12.05
C LEU A 348 -13.53 -15.62 12.80
N SER A 349 -13.44 -16.14 14.02
CA SER A 349 -14.52 -16.12 14.99
C SER A 349 -14.90 -14.68 15.33
N ALA A 350 -16.10 -14.48 15.87
CA ALA A 350 -16.53 -13.17 16.36
C ALA A 350 -15.60 -12.64 17.45
N ASP A 351 -15.14 -13.51 18.35
CA ASP A 351 -14.22 -13.16 19.44
C ASP A 351 -12.86 -12.73 18.92
N THR A 352 -12.27 -13.50 18.00
CA THR A 352 -11.00 -13.13 17.34
C THR A 352 -11.15 -11.82 16.58
N THR A 353 -12.23 -11.66 15.82
CA THR A 353 -12.52 -10.40 15.10
C THR A 353 -12.57 -9.22 16.06
N ALA A 354 -13.30 -9.34 17.17
CA ALA A 354 -13.39 -8.29 18.18
C ALA A 354 -12.03 -8.00 18.84
N GLU A 355 -11.24 -9.04 19.15
CA GLU A 355 -9.92 -8.89 19.78
C GLU A 355 -8.92 -8.14 18.90
N VAL A 356 -8.87 -8.45 17.60
CA VAL A 356 -7.93 -7.85 16.65
C VAL A 356 -8.40 -6.50 16.12
N ALA A 357 -9.72 -6.25 16.09
CA ALA A 357 -10.32 -4.97 15.73
C ALA A 357 -10.38 -3.96 16.90
N ARG A 358 -10.16 -4.41 18.13
CA ARG A 358 -10.13 -3.57 19.34
C ARG A 358 -9.03 -2.51 19.23
N LEU A 359 -9.40 -1.25 19.42
CA LEU A 359 -8.45 -0.13 19.46
C LEU A 359 -7.37 -0.39 20.53
N ARG A 360 -6.10 -0.35 20.12
CA ARG A 360 -4.93 -0.58 20.98
C ARG A 360 -4.18 0.69 21.31
N THR A 361 -4.13 1.64 20.38
CA THR A 361 -3.52 2.94 20.59
C THR A 361 -4.18 4.01 19.71
N ALA A 362 -4.20 5.24 20.21
CA ALA A 362 -4.69 6.42 19.51
C ALA A 362 -3.91 7.65 20.00
N GLY A 363 -3.54 8.54 19.07
CA GLY A 363 -2.82 9.77 19.40
C GLY A 363 -1.86 10.18 18.30
N THR A 364 -1.00 11.16 18.60
CA THR A 364 0.04 11.61 17.67
C THR A 364 1.08 10.52 17.48
N ASP A 365 1.20 10.03 16.25
CA ASP A 365 2.21 9.07 15.85
C ASP A 365 3.61 9.70 15.93
N LEU A 366 4.52 9.06 16.67
CA LEU A 366 5.88 9.55 16.90
C LEU A 366 6.74 9.57 15.62
N VAL A 367 6.37 8.80 14.59
CA VAL A 367 7.08 8.73 13.30
C VAL A 367 6.40 9.62 12.26
N LEU A 368 5.07 9.57 12.17
CA LEU A 368 4.32 10.29 11.13
C LEU A 368 3.97 11.74 11.53
N GLY A 369 4.02 12.08 12.82
CA GLY A 369 3.69 13.41 13.33
C GLY A 369 2.21 13.80 13.20
N VAL A 370 1.34 12.84 12.90
CA VAL A 370 -0.11 13.05 12.72
C VAL A 370 -0.89 12.11 13.63
N GLU A 371 -2.16 12.43 13.88
CA GLU A 371 -3.03 11.56 14.68
C GLU A 371 -3.35 10.28 13.90
N THR A 372 -3.05 9.14 14.52
CA THR A 372 -3.35 7.80 13.99
C THR A 372 -3.96 6.93 15.09
N ARG A 373 -4.64 5.87 14.65
CA ARG A 373 -5.30 4.91 15.53
C ARG A 373 -5.07 3.51 14.99
N PHE A 374 -4.61 2.61 15.87
CA PHE A 374 -4.29 1.24 15.48
C PHE A 374 -4.95 0.23 16.41
N ALA A 375 -5.40 -0.85 15.81
CA ALA A 375 -5.69 -2.12 16.46
C ALA A 375 -4.54 -3.09 16.19
N VAL A 376 -4.77 -4.41 16.22
CA VAL A 376 -3.72 -5.41 15.96
C VAL A 376 -3.45 -5.45 14.45
N LEU A 377 -2.41 -4.73 13.99
CA LEU A 377 -1.97 -4.56 12.60
C LEU A 377 -2.94 -3.81 11.66
N PHE A 378 -4.13 -3.48 12.14
CA PHE A 378 -5.13 -2.71 11.42
C PHE A 378 -5.14 -1.25 11.84
N GLN A 379 -5.31 -0.35 10.88
CA GLN A 379 -5.76 1.01 11.14
C GLN A 379 -7.21 1.00 11.62
N LYS A 380 -7.55 1.99 12.44
CA LYS A 380 -8.92 2.29 12.90
C LYS A 380 -9.35 3.65 12.35
N PRO A 381 -10.65 3.87 12.11
CA PRO A 381 -11.12 5.18 11.64
C PRO A 381 -10.75 6.31 12.60
N SER A 382 -10.31 7.42 12.02
CA SER A 382 -9.97 8.65 12.73
C SER A 382 -10.58 9.86 12.02
N PRO A 383 -10.65 11.05 12.65
CA PRO A 383 -11.20 12.24 12.00
C PRO A 383 -10.54 12.62 10.67
N ARG A 384 -9.26 12.27 10.48
CA ARG A 384 -8.52 12.51 9.23
C ARG A 384 -8.66 11.37 8.22
N HIS A 385 -9.15 10.22 8.67
CA HIS A 385 -9.18 8.97 7.91
C HIS A 385 -10.45 8.18 8.28
N ASP A 386 -11.60 8.73 7.91
CA ASP A 386 -12.93 8.26 8.33
C ASP A 386 -13.52 7.22 7.35
N PHE A 387 -12.91 6.03 7.30
CA PHE A 387 -13.32 4.97 6.38
C PHE A 387 -14.48 4.09 6.88
N GLY A 388 -14.87 4.14 8.16
CA GLY A 388 -15.84 3.21 8.72
C GLY A 388 -16.33 3.60 10.11
N THR A 389 -17.16 2.75 10.73
CA THR A 389 -17.56 2.93 12.14
C THR A 389 -16.39 2.70 13.11
N ALA A 390 -16.60 2.95 14.40
CA ALA A 390 -15.60 2.61 15.43
C ALA A 390 -15.22 1.11 15.45
N GLU A 391 -16.06 0.23 14.89
CA GLU A 391 -15.80 -1.21 14.79
C GLU A 391 -14.95 -1.57 13.57
N ALA A 392 -14.90 -0.70 12.55
CA ALA A 392 -14.17 -0.97 11.32
C ALA A 392 -12.66 -1.15 11.55
N PHE A 393 -12.07 -2.07 10.80
CA PHE A 393 -10.65 -2.37 10.84
C PHE A 393 -10.15 -2.70 9.44
N GLY A 394 -9.00 -2.15 9.08
CA GLY A 394 -8.45 -2.29 7.74
C GLY A 394 -7.08 -1.65 7.62
N HIS A 395 -6.65 -1.37 6.39
CA HIS A 395 -5.43 -0.61 6.17
C HIS A 395 -5.42 0.06 4.78
N ASP A 396 -4.91 1.28 4.71
CA ASP A 396 -4.64 1.99 3.47
C ASP A 396 -3.23 1.73 2.92
N GLY A 397 -2.96 2.16 1.69
CA GLY A 397 -1.67 2.01 1.04
C GLY A 397 -1.19 3.29 0.40
N ALA A 398 0.13 3.53 0.39
CA ALA A 398 0.72 4.70 -0.26
C ALA A 398 0.30 4.85 -1.74
N GLY A 399 -0.03 3.74 -2.41
CA GLY A 399 -0.56 3.73 -3.78
C GLY A 399 -2.00 4.20 -3.97
N GLY A 400 -2.73 4.56 -2.91
CA GLY A 400 -4.15 4.94 -2.98
C GLY A 400 -5.13 3.85 -2.56
N ALA A 401 -4.61 2.67 -2.23
CA ALA A 401 -5.39 1.52 -1.78
C ALA A 401 -6.14 1.81 -0.48
N LEU A 402 -7.31 1.20 -0.32
CA LEU A 402 -8.02 1.10 0.95
C LEU A 402 -8.79 -0.21 0.99
N GLY A 403 -8.54 -1.02 2.01
CA GLY A 403 -9.34 -2.21 2.28
C GLY A 403 -9.70 -2.30 3.76
N PHE A 404 -10.94 -2.67 4.07
CA PHE A 404 -11.40 -2.83 5.44
C PHE A 404 -12.62 -3.76 5.55
N ALA A 405 -12.86 -4.27 6.75
CA ALA A 405 -14.16 -4.77 7.19
C ALA A 405 -14.77 -3.78 8.19
N ASP A 406 -16.10 -3.66 8.21
CA ASP A 406 -16.84 -2.86 9.17
C ASP A 406 -18.01 -3.67 9.73
N PRO A 407 -17.81 -4.37 10.86
CA PRO A 407 -18.86 -5.13 11.53
C PRO A 407 -20.09 -4.29 11.87
N GLY A 408 -19.89 -3.02 12.23
CA GLY A 408 -20.98 -2.10 12.60
C GLY A 408 -21.92 -1.73 11.45
N THR A 409 -21.51 -1.94 10.20
CA THR A 409 -22.37 -1.73 9.02
C THR A 409 -22.56 -3.00 8.17
N GLY A 410 -21.90 -4.10 8.56
CA GLY A 410 -21.93 -5.37 7.85
C GLY A 410 -21.38 -5.25 6.42
N VAL A 411 -20.21 -4.63 6.24
CA VAL A 411 -19.58 -4.51 4.92
C VAL A 411 -18.10 -4.93 4.94
N ALA A 412 -17.63 -5.43 3.81
CA ALA A 412 -16.21 -5.50 3.48
C ALA A 412 -15.95 -4.70 2.20
N PHE A 413 -14.88 -3.91 2.21
CA PHE A 413 -14.61 -2.89 1.20
C PHE A 413 -13.20 -3.08 0.64
N GLY A 414 -13.06 -2.88 -0.67
CA GLY A 414 -11.77 -2.79 -1.35
C GLY A 414 -11.80 -1.69 -2.40
N PHE A 415 -10.75 -0.89 -2.43
CA PHE A 415 -10.51 0.13 -3.44
C PHE A 415 -9.04 0.11 -3.85
N THR A 416 -8.78 0.28 -5.14
CA THR A 416 -7.42 0.47 -5.66
C THR A 416 -7.43 1.39 -6.88
N THR A 417 -6.27 1.97 -7.19
CA THR A 417 -6.09 2.97 -8.25
C THR A 417 -4.73 2.78 -8.91
N GLY A 418 -4.67 3.04 -10.21
CA GLY A 418 -3.44 3.03 -10.99
C GLY A 418 -2.64 4.34 -10.91
N ARG A 419 -3.06 5.31 -10.10
CA ARG A 419 -2.33 6.56 -9.89
C ARG A 419 -2.18 6.85 -8.40
N VAL A 420 -0.97 7.17 -7.97
CA VAL A 420 -0.64 7.48 -6.57
C VAL A 420 -1.26 8.83 -6.19
N PRO A 421 -2.09 8.90 -5.13
CA PRO A 421 -2.67 10.17 -4.67
C PRO A 421 -1.61 11.07 -4.03
N GLN A 422 -1.92 12.37 -3.95
CA GLN A 422 -1.11 13.36 -3.25
C GLN A 422 -1.98 14.06 -2.18
N PRO A 423 -1.62 13.99 -0.89
CA PRO A 423 -0.52 13.18 -0.32
C PRO A 423 -0.76 11.66 -0.49
N ALA A 424 0.31 10.86 -0.36
CA ALA A 424 0.24 9.40 -0.38
C ALA A 424 -0.56 8.85 0.82
N GLY A 425 -1.20 7.69 0.64
CA GLY A 425 -2.15 7.07 1.57
C GLY A 425 -3.45 6.71 0.86
N ALA A 426 -4.55 6.51 1.59
CA ALA A 426 -5.85 6.26 0.97
C ALA A 426 -6.24 7.36 -0.02
N ASP A 427 -6.75 6.92 -1.17
CA ASP A 427 -7.33 7.81 -2.14
C ASP A 427 -8.59 8.49 -1.56
N ARG A 428 -8.74 9.80 -1.77
CA ARG A 428 -9.92 10.56 -1.33
C ARG A 428 -11.23 10.02 -1.92
N ARG A 429 -11.18 9.43 -3.11
CA ARG A 429 -12.32 8.74 -3.73
C ARG A 429 -12.73 7.52 -2.93
N ALA A 430 -11.78 6.75 -2.42
CA ALA A 430 -12.05 5.60 -1.55
C ALA A 430 -12.81 6.03 -0.29
N LEU A 431 -12.35 7.09 0.38
CA LEU A 431 -13.01 7.65 1.56
C LEU A 431 -14.40 8.21 1.25
N ALA A 432 -14.58 8.85 0.09
CA ALA A 432 -15.88 9.34 -0.35
C ALA A 432 -16.87 8.17 -0.62
N PHE A 433 -16.41 7.09 -1.26
CA PHE A 433 -17.21 5.88 -1.43
C PHE A 433 -17.58 5.27 -0.08
N ALA A 434 -16.62 5.14 0.83
CA ALA A 434 -16.86 4.62 2.18
C ALA A 434 -17.92 5.46 2.94
N ALA A 435 -17.84 6.79 2.86
CA ALA A 435 -18.81 7.68 3.49
C ALA A 435 -20.23 7.53 2.90
N VAL A 436 -20.35 7.45 1.56
CA VAL A 436 -21.65 7.21 0.89
C VAL A 436 -22.20 5.84 1.26
N LEU A 437 -21.36 4.79 1.20
CA LEU A 437 -21.74 3.43 1.57
C LEU A 437 -22.29 3.41 3.00
N ARG A 438 -21.56 3.99 3.95
CA ARG A 438 -21.95 4.05 5.37
C ARG A 438 -23.32 4.72 5.56
N ARG A 439 -23.55 5.87 4.90
CA ARG A 439 -24.86 6.55 4.89
C ARG A 439 -25.97 5.66 4.34
N LEU A 440 -25.72 4.94 3.25
CA LEU A 440 -26.70 4.05 2.63
C LEU A 440 -27.02 2.85 3.51
N ARG A 441 -26.04 2.30 4.24
CA ARG A 441 -26.27 1.21 5.22
C ARG A 441 -27.16 1.69 6.36
N TRP A 442 -26.89 2.85 6.95
CA TRP A 442 -27.71 3.38 8.05
C TRP A 442 -29.15 3.75 7.68
N ARG A 443 -29.42 4.11 6.42
CA ARG A 443 -30.80 4.38 5.97
C ARG A 443 -31.66 3.11 5.86
N ARG A 444 -31.01 1.95 5.85
CA ARG A 444 -31.63 0.65 5.58
C ARG A 444 -31.66 -0.27 6.81
N SER A 445 -30.80 -0.02 7.80
CA SER A 445 -30.91 -0.55 9.16
C SER A 445 -32.05 0.13 9.92
#